data_AF-A0A918E8K1-F1
#
_entry.id   AF-A0A918E8K1-F1
#
_cell.length_a   1.000
_cell.length_b   1.000
_cell.length_c   1.000
_cell.angle_alpha   90.00
_cell.angle_beta   90.00
_cell.angle_gamma   90.00
#
_symmetry.space_group_name_H-M   'P 1'
#
loop_
_entity.id
_entity.type
_entity.pdbx_description
1 polymer ?
#
loop_
_entity_poly.entity_id
_entity_poly.type
_entity_poly.pdbx_seq_one_letter_code
_entity_poly.pdbx_strand_id
1 'polypeptide(L)' 'MWHRGMNWAAIALVGIFGLMWLGVVVYADVTSAPWMRVAQAVFALFLLGWAAWKTAVMIGKA' A
#
# COMPACT_ATOMS: atom_id res chain seq x y z
N MET A 1 19.96 -14.77 -2.18
CA MET A 1 19.11 -14.16 -3.25
C MET A 1 17.61 -14.34 -3.00
N TRP A 2 17.15 -15.48 -2.47
CA TRP A 2 15.74 -15.75 -2.12
C TRP A 2 15.05 -14.67 -1.26
N HIS A 3 15.69 -14.23 -0.17
CA HIS A 3 15.13 -13.19 0.71
C HIS A 3 14.94 -11.84 0.00
N ARG A 4 15.82 -11.50 -0.96
CA ARG A 4 15.71 -10.26 -1.75
C ARG A 4 14.50 -10.33 -2.68
N GLY A 5 14.29 -11.46 -3.34
CA GLY A 5 13.09 -11.71 -4.17
C GLY A 5 11.80 -11.68 -3.36
N MET A 6 11.79 -12.31 -2.18
CA MET A 6 10.62 -12.31 -1.28
C MET A 6 10.28 -10.90 -0.78
N ASN A 7 11.28 -10.07 -0.47
CA ASN A 7 11.07 -8.67 -0.14
C ASN A 7 10.44 -7.87 -1.30
N TRP A 8 10.88 -8.11 -2.53
CA TRP A 8 10.29 -7.49 -3.71
C TRP A 8 8.84 -7.92 -3.93
N ALA A 9 8.53 -9.20 -3.76
CA ALA A 9 7.17 -9.70 -3.85
C ALA A 9 6.26 -9.07 -2.78
N ALA A 10 6.74 -8.94 -1.54
CA ALA A 10 6.02 -8.29 -0.46
C ALA A 10 5.74 -6.80 -0.77
N ILE A 11 6.75 -6.07 -1.27
CA ILE A 11 6.60 -4.68 -1.69
C ILE A 11 5.53 -4.55 -2.78
N ALA A 12 5.60 -5.39 -3.82
CA ALA A 12 4.65 -5.36 -4.93
C ALA A 12 3.22 -5.67 -4.46
N LEU A 13 3.03 -6.73 -3.66
CA LEU A 13 1.72 -7.11 -3.12
C LEU A 13 1.12 -6.00 -2.26
N VAL A 14 1.90 -5.44 -1.32
CA VAL A 14 1.42 -4.36 -0.44
C VAL A 14 1.11 -3.10 -1.25
N GLY A 15 1.95 -2.75 -2.23
CA GLY A 15 1.72 -1.61 -3.09
C GLY A 15 0.45 -1.73 -3.94
N ILE A 16 0.26 -2.87 -4.60
CA ILE A 16 -0.93 -3.15 -5.42
C ILE A 16 -2.18 -3.14 -4.53
N PHE A 17 -2.13 -3.84 -3.40
CA PHE A 17 -3.24 -3.87 -2.45
C PHE A 17 -3.60 -2.46 -1.95
N GLY A 18 -2.61 -1.67 -1.52
CA GLY A 18 -2.84 -0.31 -1.05
C GLY A 18 -3.48 0.59 -2.12
N LEU A 19 -3.03 0.47 -3.38
CA LEU A 19 -3.57 1.23 -4.50
C LEU A 19 -5.03 0.82 -4.80
N MET A 20 -5.30 -0.48 -4.87
CA MET A 20 -6.65 -1.00 -5.08
C MET A 20 -7.59 -0.61 -3.94
N TRP A 21 -7.11 -0.72 -2.69
CA TRP A 21 -7.89 -0.38 -1.51
C TRP A 21 -8.26 1.10 -1.49
N LEU A 22 -7.34 2.00 -1.83
CA LEU A 22 -7.64 3.43 -1.98
C LEU A 22 -8.75 3.63 -3.03
N GLY A 23 -8.69 2.93 -4.17
CA GLY A 23 -9.75 2.94 -5.16
C GLY A 23 -11.10 2.48 -4.61
N VAL A 24 -11.14 1.40 -3.82
CA VAL A 24 -12.35 0.91 -3.15
C VAL A 24 -12.92 1.99 -2.21
N VAL A 25 -12.09 2.60 -1.38
CA VAL A 25 -12.53 3.64 -0.43
C VAL A 25 -13.11 4.86 -1.15
N VAL A 26 -12.54 5.25 -2.29
CA VAL A 26 -12.99 6.41 -3.06
C VAL A 26 -14.28 6.11 -3.82
N TYR A 27 -14.36 4.95 -4.50
CA TYR A 27 -15.41 4.69 -5.50
C TYR A 27 -16.48 3.69 -5.07
N ALA A 28 -16.16 2.73 -4.18
CA ALA A 28 -17.05 1.61 -3.85
C ALA A 28 -17.59 1.67 -2.41
N ASP A 29 -16.85 2.28 -1.46
CA ASP A 29 -17.27 2.37 -0.06
C ASP A 29 -18.29 3.50 0.17
N VAL A 30 -19.52 3.29 -0.31
CA VAL A 30 -20.62 4.27 -0.23
C VAL A 30 -21.46 4.16 1.04
N THR A 31 -21.33 3.05 1.79
CA THR A 31 -22.15 2.76 2.97
C THR A 31 -21.46 3.11 4.28
N SER A 32 -20.12 3.20 4.30
CA SER A 32 -19.38 3.56 5.50
C SER A 32 -19.57 5.03 5.88
N ALA A 33 -19.54 5.31 7.18
CA ALA A 33 -19.52 6.67 7.67
C ALA A 33 -18.30 7.44 7.12
N PRO A 34 -18.40 8.76 6.88
CA PRO A 34 -17.30 9.54 6.31
C PRO A 34 -15.98 9.40 7.07
N TRP A 35 -16.04 9.31 8.40
CA TRP A 35 -14.84 9.17 9.24
C TRP A 35 -14.16 7.80 9.12
N MET A 36 -14.92 6.74 8.86
CA MET A 36 -14.38 5.42 8.55
C MET A 36 -13.68 5.43 7.19
N ARG A 37 -14.22 6.12 6.18
CA ARG A 37 -13.58 6.28 4.87
C ARG A 37 -12.25 7.03 4.99
N VAL A 38 -12.18 8.07 5.82
CA VAL A 38 -10.92 8.79 6.11
C VAL A 38 -9.89 7.86 6.74
N ALA A 39 -10.27 7.09 7.76
CA ALA A 39 -9.36 6.15 8.41
C ALA A 39 -8.83 5.08 7.43
N GLN A 40 -9.71 4.54 6.58
CA GLN A 40 -9.34 3.57 5.54
C GLN A 40 -8.41 4.17 4.47
N ALA A 41 -8.67 5.41 4.04
CA ALA A 41 -7.80 6.12 3.10
C ALA A 41 -6.41 6.38 3.70
N VAL A 42 -6.35 6.83 4.96
CA VAL A 42 -5.09 7.02 5.69
C VAL A 42 -4.32 5.71 5.79
N PHE A 43 -5.00 4.61 6.12
CA PHE A 43 -4.39 3.27 6.13
C PHE A 43 -3.80 2.89 4.76
N ALA A 44 -4.55 3.09 3.68
CA ALA A 44 -4.07 2.82 2.32
C ALA A 44 -2.81 3.64 1.99
N LEU A 45 -2.81 4.93 2.32
CA LEU A 45 -1.67 5.82 2.11
C LEU A 45 -0.44 5.41 2.91
N PHE A 46 -0.61 4.93 4.15
CA PHE A 46 0.48 4.36 4.94
C PHE A 46 1.10 3.13 4.28
N LEU A 47 0.28 2.22 3.74
CA LEU A 47 0.78 1.04 3.01
C LEU A 47 1.56 1.43 1.75
N LEU A 48 1.03 2.38 0.97
CA LEU A 48 1.69 2.90 -0.22
C LEU A 48 3.01 3.61 0.13
N GLY A 49 3.00 4.45 1.15
CA GLY A 49 4.19 5.13 1.65
C GLY A 49 5.25 4.15 2.13
N TRP A 50 4.86 3.11 2.86
CA TRP A 50 5.77 2.04 3.29
C TRP A 50 6.37 1.28 2.09
N ALA A 51 5.55 0.92 1.10
CA ALA A 51 6.01 0.22 -0.09
C ALA A 51 6.99 1.07 -0.91
N ALA A 52 6.68 2.37 -1.09
CA ALA A 52 7.57 3.32 -1.76
C ALA A 52 8.90 3.48 -1.01
N TRP A 53 8.86 3.67 0.31
CA TRP A 53 10.07 3.78 1.13
C TRP A 53 10.92 2.51 1.04
N LYS A 54 10.32 1.32 1.16
CA LYS A 54 11.03 0.05 1.03
C LYS A 54 11.62 -0.16 -0.36
N THR A 55 10.92 0.29 -1.40
CA THR A 55 11.44 0.30 -2.78
C THR A 55 12.71 1.14 -2.89
N ALA A 56 12.68 2.37 -2.37
CA ALA A 56 13.86 3.24 -2.36
C ALA A 56 15.04 2.61 -1.60
N VAL A 57 14.80 1.99 -0.45
CA VAL A 57 15.84 1.28 0.32
C VAL A 57 16.41 0.08 -0.45
N MET A 58 15.58 -0.69 -1.15
CA MET A 58 16.00 -1.87 -1.91
C MET A 58 16.80 -1.53 -3.17
N ILE A 59 16.53 -0.37 -3.77
CA ILE A 59 17.26 0.16 -4.93
C ILE A 59 18.56 0.85 -4.47
N GLY A 60 18.54 1.63 -3.38
CA GLY A 60 19.73 2.31 -2.88
C GLY A 60 20.78 1.40 -2.25
N LYS A 61 20.40 0.18 -1.86
CA LYS A 61 21.31 -0.88 -1.39
C LYS A 61 21.65 -1.90 -2.48
N ALA A 62 21.32 -1.61 -3.75
CA ALA A 62 21.46 -2.54 -4.85
C ALA A 62 22.88 -2.68 -5.37
#